data_AF-K0K1D2-F1
#
_entry.id   AF-K0K1D2-F1
#
_cell.length_a   1.000
_cell.length_b   1.000
_cell.length_c   1.000
_cell.angle_alpha   90.00
_cell.angle_beta   90.00
_cell.angle_gamma   90.00
#
_symmetry.space_group_name_H-M   'P 1'
#
loop_
_entity.id
_entity.type
_entity.pdbx_description
1 polymer ?
#
loop_
_entity_poly.entity_id
_entity_poly.type
_entity_poly.pdbx_seq_one_letter_code
_entity_poly.pdbx_strand_id
1 'polypeptide(L)'
;MSDSSVLRGTGEAEGGRMSKRVVVVGVSAVLVVALAVGLYLFQPWRLVTNRTADEALLVPASPTQSVRSTQPAATTVQSTTTVQSTTTVQSTTTAPAQAGPVALASGPFRSLEHATTGSATLVRRADGGYAVQFEALETSDGPDLYVYLSDKASDAPESAFGTGFTSLGKLKANRGNQVYEVPAGADLTGVRSVVIWCQRFAAGFAVAPLEQT
;
A
#
# COMPACT_ATOMS: atom_id res chain seq x y z
N MET A 1 -18.58 -83.64 -46.89
CA MET A 1 -17.86 -83.53 -45.62
C MET A 1 -17.42 -82.08 -45.49
N SER A 2 -18.22 -81.22 -44.84
CA SER A 2 -18.29 -81.03 -43.37
C SER A 2 -16.95 -80.46 -42.87
N ASP A 3 -16.85 -79.31 -42.23
CA ASP A 3 -17.81 -78.67 -41.32
C ASP A 3 -17.46 -77.17 -41.16
N SER A 4 -18.47 -76.31 -41.23
CA SER A 4 -18.43 -74.95 -40.71
C SER A 4 -18.78 -75.02 -39.22
N SER A 5 -17.87 -74.62 -38.34
CA SER A 5 -18.23 -74.34 -36.95
C SER A 5 -17.70 -72.99 -36.49
N VAL A 6 -18.68 -72.09 -36.40
CA VAL A 6 -18.69 -70.84 -35.65
C VAL A 6 -18.41 -71.14 -34.18
N LEU A 7 -17.44 -70.44 -33.58
CA LEU A 7 -17.46 -70.17 -32.14
C LEU A 7 -17.28 -68.67 -31.90
N ARG A 8 -18.39 -68.08 -31.45
CA ARG A 8 -18.47 -66.83 -30.70
C ARG A 8 -17.39 -66.81 -29.61
N GLY A 9 -16.42 -65.91 -29.75
CA GLY A 9 -15.64 -65.41 -28.62
C GLY A 9 -16.37 -64.23 -27.99
N THR A 10 -16.90 -64.47 -26.80
CA THR A 10 -17.49 -63.53 -25.85
C THR A 10 -16.68 -62.24 -25.69
N GLY A 11 -17.38 -61.11 -25.66
CA GLY A 11 -16.83 -59.90 -25.08
C GLY A 11 -16.63 -60.12 -23.58
N GLU A 12 -15.39 -60.04 -23.13
CA GLU A 12 -15.08 -59.74 -21.73
C GLU A 12 -14.62 -58.28 -21.68
N ALA A 13 -15.35 -57.50 -20.89
CA ALA A 13 -14.94 -56.18 -20.49
C ALA A 13 -13.61 -56.30 -19.74
N GLU A 14 -12.50 -56.06 -20.41
CA GLU A 14 -11.22 -55.85 -19.75
C GLU A 14 -11.33 -54.51 -19.02
N GLY A 15 -11.84 -54.56 -17.79
CA GLY A 15 -11.70 -53.52 -16.79
C GLY A 15 -10.21 -53.31 -16.57
N GLY A 16 -9.61 -52.50 -17.45
CA GLY A 16 -8.19 -52.24 -17.52
C GLY A 16 -7.72 -51.82 -16.16
N ARG A 17 -7.02 -52.73 -15.48
CA ARG A 17 -6.39 -52.52 -14.19
C ARG A 17 -5.36 -51.41 -14.40
N MET A 18 -5.79 -50.17 -14.25
CA MET A 18 -4.96 -48.99 -14.44
C MET A 18 -3.68 -49.23 -13.66
N SER A 19 -2.54 -49.25 -14.36
CA SER A 19 -1.29 -49.67 -13.73
C SER A 19 -1.07 -48.82 -12.48
N LYS A 20 -0.61 -49.42 -11.38
CA LYS A 20 -0.38 -48.70 -10.11
C LYS A 20 0.43 -47.40 -10.34
N ARG A 21 1.29 -47.39 -11.37
CA ARG A 21 2.05 -46.21 -11.81
C ARG A 21 1.16 -45.08 -12.34
N VAL A 22 0.17 -45.38 -13.19
CA VAL A 22 -0.77 -44.36 -13.71
C VAL A 22 -1.65 -43.80 -12.59
N VAL A 23 -2.10 -44.65 -11.67
CA VAL A 23 -2.86 -44.19 -10.49
C VAL A 23 -2.00 -43.31 -9.58
N VAL A 24 -0.76 -43.70 -9.30
CA VAL A 24 0.18 -42.91 -8.49
C VAL A 24 0.48 -41.56 -9.13
N VAL A 25 0.70 -41.51 -10.45
CA VAL A 25 0.92 -40.26 -11.19
C VAL A 25 -0.32 -39.37 -11.19
N GLY A 26 -1.51 -39.94 -11.32
CA GLY A 26 -2.77 -39.20 -11.23
C GLY A 26 -2.97 -38.58 -9.85
N VAL A 27 -2.79 -39.37 -8.79
CA VAL A 27 -2.93 -38.90 -7.39
C VAL A 27 -1.87 -37.84 -7.06
N SER A 28 -0.62 -38.04 -7.48
CA SER A 28 0.43 -37.04 -7.24
C SER A 28 0.15 -35.73 -7.97
N ALA A 29 -0.32 -35.77 -9.23
CA ALA A 29 -0.72 -34.57 -9.95
C ALA A 29 -1.85 -33.83 -9.22
N VAL A 30 -2.87 -34.54 -8.75
CA VAL A 30 -3.98 -33.94 -7.97
C VAL A 30 -3.47 -33.33 -6.66
N LEU A 31 -2.59 -34.01 -5.93
CA LEU A 31 -2.01 -33.48 -4.70
C LEU A 31 -1.17 -32.22 -4.95
N VAL A 32 -0.38 -32.19 -6.02
CA VAL A 32 0.40 -30.99 -6.40
C VAL A 32 -0.52 -29.83 -6.75
N VAL A 33 -1.60 -30.08 -7.52
CA VAL A 33 -2.59 -29.05 -7.83
C VAL A 33 -3.30 -28.56 -6.56
N ALA A 34 -3.73 -29.46 -5.69
CA ALA A 34 -4.38 -29.11 -4.43
C ALA A 34 -3.45 -28.30 -3.51
N LEU A 35 -2.17 -28.66 -3.43
CA LEU A 35 -1.17 -27.93 -2.66
C LEU A 35 -0.89 -26.56 -3.27
N ALA A 36 -0.80 -26.45 -4.60
CA ALA A 36 -0.62 -25.17 -5.28
C ALA A 36 -1.82 -24.24 -5.05
N VAL A 37 -3.05 -24.77 -5.16
CA VAL A 37 -4.29 -24.02 -4.84
C VAL A 37 -4.32 -23.64 -3.37
N GLY A 38 -3.97 -24.55 -2.47
CA GLY A 38 -3.90 -24.30 -1.03
C GLY A 38 -2.91 -23.19 -0.68
N LEU A 39 -1.70 -23.23 -1.23
CA LEU A 39 -0.69 -22.18 -1.06
C LEU A 39 -1.14 -20.85 -1.68
N TYR A 40 -1.80 -20.88 -2.84
CA TYR A 40 -2.34 -19.69 -3.50
C TYR A 40 -3.45 -19.01 -2.68
N LEU A 41 -4.32 -19.79 -2.03
CA LEU A 41 -5.41 -19.25 -1.20
C LEU A 41 -4.94 -18.83 0.19
N PHE A 42 -4.00 -19.57 0.79
CA PHE A 42 -3.49 -19.27 2.13
C PHE A 42 -2.42 -18.15 2.13
N GLN A 43 -1.67 -18.01 1.03
CA GLN A 43 -0.62 -16.99 0.83
C GLN A 43 0.33 -16.83 2.04
N PRO A 44 0.96 -17.90 2.55
CA PRO A 44 1.79 -17.84 3.75
C PRO A 44 2.98 -16.87 3.61
N TRP A 45 3.44 -16.59 2.39
CA TRP A 45 4.51 -15.63 2.13
C TRP A 45 4.11 -14.16 2.37
N ARG A 46 2.82 -13.80 2.44
CA ARG A 46 2.40 -12.43 2.79
C ARG A 46 2.80 -12.03 4.21
N LEU A 47 3.05 -13.01 5.10
CA LEU A 47 3.62 -12.76 6.43
C LEU A 47 5.05 -12.18 6.39
N VAL A 48 5.79 -12.38 5.29
CA VAL A 48 7.17 -11.93 5.13
C VAL A 48 7.37 -10.98 3.94
N THR A 49 6.35 -10.78 3.11
CA THR A 49 6.45 -9.96 1.91
C THR A 49 5.84 -8.59 2.14
N ASN A 50 6.68 -7.55 2.15
CA ASN A 50 6.21 -6.17 2.20
C ASN A 50 5.91 -5.66 0.79
N ARG A 51 4.90 -4.80 0.68
CA ARG A 51 4.64 -3.98 -0.50
C ARG A 51 5.07 -2.56 -0.20
N THR A 52 5.85 -1.98 -1.10
CA THR A 52 6.27 -0.58 -1.03
C THR A 52 5.63 0.19 -2.17
N ALA A 53 5.10 1.37 -1.87
CA ALA A 53 4.73 2.36 -2.85
C ALA A 53 5.62 3.59 -2.66
N ASP A 54 6.09 4.16 -3.77
CA ASP A 54 6.92 5.36 -3.79
C ASP A 54 6.25 6.39 -4.71
N GLU A 55 5.08 6.86 -4.30
CA GLU A 55 4.36 7.89 -5.03
C GLU A 55 4.97 9.27 -4.77
N ALA A 56 4.99 10.11 -5.79
CA ALA A 56 5.41 11.50 -5.64
C ALA A 56 4.42 12.24 -4.74
N LEU A 57 4.92 12.75 -3.61
CA LEU A 57 4.12 13.57 -2.71
C LEU A 57 3.69 14.86 -3.41
N LEU A 58 2.42 15.23 -3.25
CA LEU A 58 1.87 16.44 -3.86
C LEU A 58 2.46 17.70 -3.23
N VAL A 59 2.67 17.64 -1.91
CA VAL A 59 3.41 18.65 -1.16
C VAL A 59 4.65 17.96 -0.59
N PRO A 60 5.88 18.44 -0.89
CA PRO A 60 7.08 17.88 -0.31
C PRO A 60 7.04 18.04 1.21
N ALA A 61 7.55 17.06 1.93
CA ALA A 61 7.74 17.13 3.37
C ALA A 61 8.52 18.41 3.70
N SER A 62 7.91 19.32 4.47
CA SER A 62 8.65 20.43 5.05
C SER A 62 9.82 19.82 5.83
N PRO A 63 11.09 20.13 5.50
CA PRO A 63 12.20 19.52 6.19
C PRO A 63 12.18 19.98 7.64
N THR A 64 11.70 19.12 8.55
CA THR A 64 12.02 19.23 9.96
C THR A 64 13.54 19.14 10.03
N GLN A 65 14.16 20.27 10.36
CA GLN A 65 15.60 20.45 10.40
C GLN A 65 16.25 19.26 11.11
N SER A 66 16.95 18.43 10.34
CA SER A 66 18.04 17.64 10.89
C SER A 66 19.08 18.64 11.36
N VAL A 67 18.99 19.02 12.63
CA VAL A 67 20.05 19.73 13.34
C VAL A 67 21.28 18.84 13.27
N ARG A 68 22.15 19.14 12.31
CA ARG A 68 23.50 18.61 12.24
C ARG A 68 24.25 19.16 13.46
N SER A 69 24.17 18.45 14.58
CA SER A 69 25.02 18.69 15.74
C SER A 69 26.48 18.42 15.36
N THR A 70 27.21 19.52 15.16
CA THR A 70 28.58 19.79 15.63
C THR A 70 29.53 18.62 15.84
N GLN A 71 30.59 18.57 15.03
CA GLN A 71 31.90 18.06 15.45
C GLN A 71 32.98 19.07 15.04
N PRO A 72 33.78 19.65 15.96
CA PRO A 72 34.91 20.50 15.61
C PRO A 72 36.20 19.70 15.33
N ALA A 73 36.81 20.05 14.21
CA ALA A 73 38.24 20.20 13.91
C ALA A 73 39.24 19.03 14.10
N ALA A 74 39.87 18.61 12.99
CA ALA A 74 41.28 18.90 12.73
C ALA A 74 41.67 18.73 11.23
N THR A 75 42.08 19.86 10.64
CA THR A 75 43.05 20.17 9.57
C THR A 75 43.78 19.04 8.82
N THR A 76 43.84 19.12 7.47
CA THR A 76 45.09 19.32 6.67
C THR A 76 44.84 19.43 5.14
N VAL A 77 45.18 20.61 4.60
CA VAL A 77 45.66 21.07 3.26
C VAL A 77 45.01 20.74 1.90
N GLN A 78 44.66 21.85 1.22
CA GLN A 78 44.95 22.27 -0.17
C GLN A 78 44.48 21.43 -1.37
N SER A 79 43.66 22.07 -2.22
CA SER A 79 44.03 22.32 -3.63
C SER A 79 43.23 23.49 -4.23
N THR A 80 43.99 24.41 -4.79
CA THR A 80 43.61 25.56 -5.61
C THR A 80 42.94 25.10 -6.91
N THR A 81 41.89 25.78 -7.38
CA THR A 81 41.73 26.22 -8.79
C THR A 81 40.52 27.15 -8.91
N THR A 82 40.83 28.37 -9.32
CA THR A 82 39.91 29.41 -9.80
C THR A 82 39.35 29.03 -11.16
N VAL A 83 38.03 29.11 -11.34
CA VAL A 83 37.42 29.50 -12.63
C VAL A 83 36.12 30.26 -12.39
N GLN A 84 35.95 31.27 -13.23
CA GLN A 84 35.11 32.44 -13.07
C GLN A 84 33.63 32.19 -13.36
N SER A 85 32.85 33.04 -12.70
CA SER A 85 31.47 33.44 -12.95
C SER A 85 31.05 33.49 -14.42
N THR A 86 29.85 32.98 -14.70
CA THR A 86 28.96 33.61 -15.68
C THR A 86 27.57 33.69 -15.08
N THR A 87 27.29 34.85 -14.50
CA THR A 87 25.96 35.29 -14.11
C THR A 87 25.14 35.46 -15.39
N THR A 88 24.15 34.60 -15.59
CA THR A 88 23.03 34.90 -16.49
C THR A 88 21.84 35.25 -15.61
N VAL A 89 21.60 36.54 -15.47
CA VAL A 89 20.32 37.09 -14.99
C VAL A 89 19.29 36.82 -16.08
N GLN A 90 18.46 35.80 -15.91
CA GLN A 90 17.20 35.68 -16.61
C GLN A 90 16.10 36.22 -15.71
N SER A 91 15.69 37.45 -16.00
CA SER A 91 14.42 38.01 -15.54
C SER A 91 13.30 37.28 -16.27
N THR A 92 12.66 36.32 -15.61
CA THR A 92 11.37 35.80 -16.07
C THR A 92 10.26 36.57 -15.38
N THR A 93 9.56 37.34 -16.20
CA THR A 93 8.23 37.93 -16.00
C THR A 93 7.34 37.05 -15.11
N THR A 94 6.83 37.64 -14.03
CA THR A 94 5.81 37.06 -13.15
C THR A 94 4.53 36.79 -13.94
N ALA A 95 4.42 35.59 -14.50
CA ALA A 95 3.13 34.98 -14.79
C ALA A 95 2.41 34.71 -13.46
N PRO A 96 1.07 34.81 -13.38
CA PRO A 96 0.36 34.46 -12.16
C PRO A 96 0.68 33.01 -11.83
N ALA A 97 1.39 32.80 -10.73
CA ALA A 97 1.75 31.48 -10.25
C ALA A 97 0.45 30.68 -10.06
N GLN A 98 0.25 29.66 -10.90
CA GLN A 98 -0.75 28.65 -10.61
C GLN A 98 -0.41 28.12 -9.21
N ALA A 99 -1.30 28.36 -8.25
CA ALA A 99 -1.10 27.92 -6.88
C ALA A 99 -0.92 26.40 -6.90
N GLY A 100 0.30 25.93 -6.60
CA GLY A 100 0.59 24.51 -6.51
C GLY A 100 -0.20 23.84 -5.38
N PRO A 101 -0.04 22.52 -5.19
CA PRO A 101 -0.66 21.83 -4.08
C PRO A 101 -0.32 22.48 -2.73
N VAL A 102 -1.30 22.56 -1.84
CA VAL A 102 -1.17 23.20 -0.52
C VAL A 102 -1.57 22.21 0.57
N ALA A 103 -0.69 22.00 1.56
CA ALA A 103 -1.01 21.23 2.75
C ALA A 103 -2.00 22.04 3.61
N LEU A 104 -3.10 21.40 4.02
CA LEU A 104 -4.13 22.02 4.83
C LEU A 104 -4.04 21.60 6.28
N ALA A 105 -3.79 20.31 6.49
CA ALA A 105 -3.72 19.70 7.80
C ALA A 105 -2.86 18.45 7.76
N SER A 106 -2.16 18.14 8.86
CA SER A 106 -1.28 16.98 8.94
C SER A 106 -1.13 16.46 10.36
N GLY A 107 -0.63 15.23 10.47
CA GLY A 107 -0.27 14.62 11.75
C GLY A 107 0.41 13.26 11.59
N PRO A 108 1.17 12.81 12.61
CA PRO A 108 1.79 11.49 12.61
C PRO A 108 0.76 10.39 12.87
N PHE A 109 1.00 9.20 12.33
CA PHE A 109 0.21 8.03 12.69
C PHE A 109 0.48 7.62 14.14
N ARG A 110 -0.60 7.39 14.88
CA ARG A 110 -0.60 6.62 16.12
C ARG A 110 -1.03 5.20 15.81
N SER A 111 -0.30 4.23 16.36
CA SER A 111 -0.67 2.82 16.31
C SER A 111 -1.98 2.56 17.07
N LEU A 112 -2.77 1.64 16.53
CA LEU A 112 -3.92 1.03 17.19
C LEU A 112 -3.57 -0.45 17.44
N GLU A 113 -4.27 -1.38 16.80
CA GLU A 113 -4.00 -2.83 16.94
C GLU A 113 -2.65 -3.26 16.36
N HIS A 114 -2.08 -2.45 15.47
CA HIS A 114 -0.82 -2.75 14.81
C HIS A 114 0.17 -1.59 14.87
N ALA A 115 1.43 -1.92 15.19
CA ALA A 115 2.52 -0.96 15.13
C ALA A 115 2.57 -0.31 13.75
N THR A 116 2.52 1.02 13.75
CA THR A 116 2.45 1.82 12.52
C THR A 116 3.20 3.14 12.72
N THR A 117 3.98 3.54 11.73
CA THR A 117 4.70 4.83 11.68
C THR A 117 4.44 5.56 10.37
N GLY A 118 4.92 6.81 10.28
CA GLY A 118 4.69 7.72 9.15
C GLY A 118 3.71 8.84 9.52
N SER A 119 3.26 9.58 8.51
CA SER A 119 2.30 10.67 8.67
C SER A 119 1.25 10.69 7.57
N ALA A 120 0.15 11.41 7.82
CA ALA A 120 -0.85 11.73 6.82
C ALA A 120 -1.02 13.24 6.71
N THR A 121 -1.21 13.73 5.48
CA THR A 121 -1.45 15.14 5.17
C THR A 121 -2.62 15.27 4.23
N LEU A 122 -3.61 16.09 4.61
CA LEU A 122 -4.68 16.53 3.72
C LEU A 122 -4.18 17.70 2.88
N VAL A 123 -4.31 17.57 1.55
CA VAL A 123 -3.79 18.51 0.55
C VAL A 123 -4.92 19.04 -0.30
N ARG A 124 -4.95 20.35 -0.55
CA ARG A 124 -5.69 20.95 -1.66
C ARG A 124 -4.81 20.92 -2.90
N ARG A 125 -5.27 20.28 -3.96
CA ARG A 125 -4.59 20.20 -5.26
C ARG A 125 -4.79 21.50 -6.06
N ALA A 126 -3.95 21.68 -7.08
CA ALA A 126 -3.99 22.86 -7.94
C ALA A 126 -5.30 22.97 -8.75
N ASP A 127 -5.97 21.85 -9.00
CA ASP A 127 -7.28 21.77 -9.66
C ASP A 127 -8.46 22.07 -8.72
N GLY A 128 -8.20 22.38 -7.45
CA GLY A 128 -9.21 22.62 -6.42
C GLY A 128 -9.74 21.35 -5.74
N GLY A 129 -9.36 20.16 -6.21
CA GLY A 129 -9.67 18.90 -5.57
C GLY A 129 -8.87 18.69 -4.28
N TYR A 130 -9.23 17.65 -3.53
CA TYR A 130 -8.51 17.25 -2.32
C TYR A 130 -7.86 15.89 -2.49
N ALA A 131 -6.78 15.67 -1.75
CA ALA A 131 -6.11 14.38 -1.65
C ALA A 131 -5.52 14.20 -0.25
N VAL A 132 -5.39 12.97 0.20
CA VAL A 132 -4.61 12.61 1.38
C VAL A 132 -3.32 11.96 0.90
N GLN A 133 -2.18 12.46 1.35
CA GLN A 133 -0.90 11.80 1.11
C GLN A 133 -0.37 11.21 2.40
N PHE A 134 0.19 10.01 2.30
CA PHE A 134 0.97 9.36 3.34
C PHE A 134 2.44 9.51 3.03
N GLU A 135 3.21 9.84 4.06
CA GLU A 135 4.66 9.92 3.98
C GLU A 135 5.28 8.88 4.89
N ALA A 136 6.25 8.14 4.35
CA ALA A 136 7.05 7.15 5.07
C ALA A 136 6.20 6.18 5.90
N LEU A 137 5.07 5.72 5.35
CA LEU A 137 4.23 4.73 6.02
C LEU A 137 5.05 3.47 6.29
N GLU A 138 4.89 2.90 7.48
CA GLU A 138 5.27 1.52 7.78
C GLU A 138 4.16 0.92 8.63
N THR A 139 3.55 -0.16 8.17
CA THR A 139 2.57 -0.93 8.94
C THR A 139 2.61 -2.40 8.51
N SER A 140 1.91 -3.28 9.24
CA SER A 140 1.77 -4.69 8.87
C SER A 140 0.84 -4.88 7.67
N ASP A 141 1.11 -5.92 6.85
CA ASP A 141 0.28 -6.25 5.68
C ASP A 141 -1.03 -6.94 6.09
N GLY A 142 -2.07 -6.15 6.30
CA GLY A 142 -3.42 -6.64 6.56
C GLY A 142 -4.10 -7.24 5.31
N PRO A 143 -5.08 -8.13 5.51
CA PRO A 143 -5.75 -8.82 4.40
C PRO A 143 -6.65 -7.92 3.55
N ASP A 144 -7.22 -6.86 4.13
CA ASP A 144 -8.22 -6.00 3.49
C ASP A 144 -8.22 -4.58 4.12
N LEU A 145 -7.09 -3.88 3.96
CA LEU A 145 -6.87 -2.54 4.50
C LEU A 145 -7.43 -1.45 3.59
N TYR A 146 -8.03 -0.43 4.20
CA TYR A 146 -8.60 0.76 3.57
C TYR A 146 -8.14 2.03 4.27
N VAL A 147 -8.20 3.14 3.54
CA VAL A 147 -7.93 4.48 4.05
C VAL A 147 -9.24 5.24 4.20
N TYR A 148 -9.52 5.72 5.40
CA TYR A 148 -10.75 6.42 5.75
C TYR A 148 -10.46 7.84 6.26
N LEU A 149 -11.26 8.82 5.84
CA LEU A 149 -11.40 10.11 6.52
C LEU A 149 -12.49 9.97 7.59
N SER A 150 -12.20 10.38 8.83
CA SER A 150 -13.13 10.25 9.96
C SER A 150 -13.41 11.60 10.62
N ASP A 151 -14.65 11.75 11.11
CA ASP A 151 -15.08 12.88 11.95
C ASP A 151 -14.61 12.76 13.41
N LYS A 152 -14.02 11.61 13.80
CA LYS A 152 -13.53 11.35 15.14
C LYS A 152 -12.13 11.92 15.32
N ALA A 153 -11.90 12.49 16.50
CA ALA A 153 -10.56 12.92 16.91
C ALA A 153 -9.64 11.70 17.00
N SER A 154 -8.34 11.91 16.78
CA SER A 154 -7.39 10.80 16.75
C SER A 154 -7.33 10.06 18.08
N ASP A 155 -7.52 10.73 19.23
CA ASP A 155 -7.55 10.16 20.59
C ASP A 155 -8.83 9.38 20.95
N ALA A 156 -9.81 9.32 20.06
CA ALA A 156 -10.99 8.49 20.24
C ALA A 156 -10.62 6.99 20.38
N PRO A 157 -11.44 6.20 21.11
CA PRO A 157 -11.26 4.76 21.17
C PRO A 157 -11.43 4.15 19.77
N GLU A 158 -10.70 3.06 19.51
CA GLU A 158 -10.67 2.41 18.19
C GLU A 158 -12.08 2.11 17.63
N SER A 159 -12.98 1.63 18.50
CA SER A 159 -14.35 1.27 18.16
C SER A 159 -15.16 2.44 17.57
N ALA A 160 -14.74 3.69 17.79
CA ALA A 160 -15.39 4.87 17.21
C ALA A 160 -15.14 5.00 15.70
N PHE A 161 -14.01 4.48 15.19
CA PHE A 161 -13.61 4.67 13.79
C PHE A 161 -14.30 3.73 12.80
N GLY A 162 -15.07 2.75 13.29
CA GLY A 162 -15.85 1.83 12.45
C GLY A 162 -17.10 2.46 11.81
N THR A 163 -17.39 3.74 12.07
CA THR A 163 -18.56 4.47 11.55
C THR A 163 -18.21 5.94 11.27
N GLY A 164 -19.08 6.66 10.56
CA GLY A 164 -18.89 8.11 10.33
C GLY A 164 -17.64 8.44 9.52
N PHE A 165 -17.39 7.67 8.46
CA PHE A 165 -16.19 7.83 7.64
C PHE A 165 -16.50 7.95 6.14
N THR A 166 -15.58 8.59 5.42
CA THR A 166 -15.51 8.55 3.96
C THR A 166 -14.34 7.67 3.54
N SER A 167 -14.60 6.63 2.74
CA SER A 167 -13.53 5.77 2.23
C SER A 167 -12.81 6.41 1.03
N LEU A 168 -11.48 6.41 1.08
CA LEU A 168 -10.60 6.81 -0.02
C LEU A 168 -10.09 5.60 -0.83
N GLY A 169 -10.57 4.39 -0.50
CA GLY A 169 -10.20 3.15 -1.17
C GLY A 169 -9.23 2.27 -0.39
N LYS A 170 -8.76 1.21 -1.06
CA LYS A 170 -7.83 0.21 -0.48
C LYS A 170 -6.46 0.81 -0.25
N LEU A 171 -5.80 0.39 0.84
CA LEU A 171 -4.39 0.71 1.07
C LEU A 171 -3.55 0.08 -0.05
N LYS A 172 -2.79 0.89 -0.77
CA LYS A 172 -2.04 0.42 -1.95
C LYS A 172 -0.84 -0.44 -1.54
N ALA A 173 -0.15 -0.05 -0.47
CA ALA A 173 1.04 -0.69 0.06
C ALA A 173 1.14 -0.49 1.59
N ASN A 174 1.77 -1.43 2.29
CA ASN A 174 2.00 -1.32 3.74
C ASN A 174 3.25 -0.51 4.09
N ARG A 175 4.04 -0.10 3.07
CA ARG A 175 5.21 0.77 3.21
C ARG A 175 5.27 1.88 2.18
N GLY A 176 5.88 3.00 2.56
CA GLY A 176 6.29 4.08 1.68
C GLY A 176 5.25 5.18 1.44
N ASN A 177 5.48 5.99 0.41
CA ASN A 177 4.70 7.19 0.09
C ASN A 177 3.52 6.86 -0.82
N GLN A 178 2.34 7.37 -0.49
CA GLN A 178 1.10 7.02 -1.17
C GLN A 178 0.13 8.21 -1.19
N VAL A 179 -0.57 8.43 -2.29
CA VAL A 179 -1.55 9.52 -2.44
C VAL A 179 -2.93 8.94 -2.75
N TYR A 180 -3.94 9.43 -2.04
CA TYR A 180 -5.33 9.02 -2.15
C TYR A 180 -6.17 10.22 -2.54
N GLU A 181 -6.85 10.15 -3.69
CA GLU A 181 -7.77 11.20 -4.07
C GLU A 181 -9.01 11.18 -3.17
N VAL A 182 -9.47 12.36 -2.77
CA VAL A 182 -10.75 12.50 -2.09
C VAL A 182 -11.85 12.55 -3.16
N PRO A 183 -12.90 11.70 -3.06
CA PRO A 183 -14.02 11.73 -3.99
C PRO A 183 -14.63 13.13 -4.12
N ALA A 184 -14.98 13.51 -5.35
CA ALA A 184 -15.67 14.78 -5.59
C ALA A 184 -17.01 14.82 -4.82
N GLY A 185 -17.24 15.91 -4.09
CA GLY A 185 -18.45 16.08 -3.28
C GLY A 185 -18.40 15.40 -1.90
N ALA A 186 -17.29 14.78 -1.50
CA ALA A 186 -17.10 14.34 -0.13
C ALA A 186 -17.17 15.54 0.83
N ASP A 187 -17.92 15.40 1.93
CA ASP A 187 -17.95 16.41 2.97
C ASP A 187 -16.68 16.31 3.82
N LEU A 188 -15.86 17.35 3.73
CA LEU A 188 -14.66 17.49 4.55
C LEU A 188 -14.93 18.31 5.82
N THR A 189 -16.16 18.81 5.98
CA THR A 189 -16.58 19.56 7.17
C THR A 189 -16.52 18.65 8.39
N GLY A 190 -15.70 19.02 9.37
CA GLY A 190 -15.56 18.25 10.59
C GLY A 190 -14.73 16.97 10.45
N VAL A 191 -14.04 16.75 9.33
CA VAL A 191 -12.99 15.71 9.27
C VAL A 191 -11.87 16.07 10.23
N ARG A 192 -11.48 15.12 11.08
CA ARG A 192 -10.49 15.32 12.15
C ARG A 192 -9.32 14.35 12.08
N SER A 193 -9.48 13.22 11.39
CA SER A 193 -8.43 12.21 11.33
C SER A 193 -8.48 11.37 10.05
N VAL A 194 -7.35 10.73 9.76
CA VAL A 194 -7.23 9.66 8.76
C VAL A 194 -6.99 8.35 9.48
N VAL A 195 -7.72 7.30 9.09
CA VAL A 195 -7.66 5.98 9.71
C VAL A 195 -7.27 4.93 8.67
N ILE A 196 -6.35 4.03 9.04
CA ILE A 196 -6.11 2.79 8.30
C ILE A 196 -6.95 1.71 8.96
N TRP A 197 -7.93 1.17 8.22
CA TRP A 197 -8.94 0.24 8.74
C TRP A 197 -8.93 -1.08 8.00
N CYS A 198 -9.00 -2.18 8.74
CA CYS A 198 -9.21 -3.51 8.17
C CYS A 198 -10.70 -3.82 8.11
N GLN A 199 -11.29 -3.74 6.91
CA GLN A 199 -12.72 -3.96 6.73
C GLN A 199 -13.13 -5.40 7.08
N ARG A 200 -12.29 -6.39 6.77
CA ARG A 200 -12.57 -7.81 7.03
C ARG A 200 -12.70 -8.14 8.52
N PHE A 201 -11.92 -7.48 9.37
CA PHE A 201 -11.85 -7.77 10.81
C PHE A 201 -12.46 -6.67 11.68
N ALA A 202 -12.97 -5.60 11.08
CA ALA A 202 -13.51 -4.44 11.78
C ALA A 202 -12.53 -3.90 12.84
N ALA A 203 -11.27 -3.73 12.46
CA ALA A 203 -10.17 -3.32 13.35
C ALA A 203 -9.37 -2.16 12.74
N GLY A 204 -8.97 -1.21 13.59
CA GLY A 204 -8.11 -0.09 13.25
C GLY A 204 -6.64 -0.45 13.36
N PHE A 205 -5.86 -0.14 12.33
CA PHE A 205 -4.40 -0.31 12.33
C PHE A 205 -3.72 0.92 12.87
N ALA A 206 -4.13 2.09 12.40
CA ALA A 206 -3.55 3.37 12.81
C ALA A 206 -4.51 4.52 12.57
N VAL A 207 -4.27 5.62 13.27
CA VAL A 207 -4.98 6.88 13.09
C VAL A 207 -4.00 8.05 13.14
N ALA A 208 -4.13 8.99 12.21
CA ALA A 208 -3.38 10.25 12.19
C ALA A 208 -4.35 11.42 12.38
N PRO A 209 -4.07 12.37 13.28
CA PRO A 209 -4.85 13.60 13.36
C PRO A 209 -4.62 14.46 12.12
N LEU A 210 -5.62 15.25 11.76
CA LEU A 210 -5.51 16.29 10.75
C LEU A 210 -5.58 17.65 11.44
N GLU A 211 -4.44 18.09 11.97
CA GLU A 211 -4.30 19.40 12.59
C GLU A 211 -3.87 20.44 11.57
N GLN A 212 -4.46 21.63 11.61
CA GLN A 212 -4.17 22.70 10.64
C GLN A 212 -2.68 23.06 10.64
N THR A 213 -2.11 23.15 9.44
CA THR A 213 -0.71 23.52 9.19
C THR A 213 -0.55 25.03 9.06
#